data_AF-A0AAD2K6E3-F1
#
_entry.id   AF-A0AAD2K6E3-F1
#
_cell.length_a   1.000
_cell.length_b   1.000
_cell.length_c   1.000
_cell.angle_alpha   90.00
_cell.angle_beta   90.00
_cell.angle_gamma   90.00
#
_symmetry.space_group_name_H-M   'P 1'
#
loop_
_entity.id
_entity.type
_entity.pdbx_description
1 polymer ?
#
loop_
_entity_poly.entity_id
_entity_poly.type
_entity_poly.pdbx_seq_one_letter_code
_entity_poly.pdbx_strand_id
1 'polypeptide(L)'
;MVSSIILLLLPATLVVADNLTPQSIASQFSLTTRQAALETSARGVPIMIQSHSTVLPFPTATLSSTDAESLLVSQWSLDKDRLQNGAEDLSFVDDPFPNNPAPGVSSSSGPVLQVTYPAGSFSGATGGAQFYNIWQTTNSSGFQSMLLTYEVAFDAGFDWVKGGKLPGLRGGTNATGCSGGQQSDGLSCFSSRLMWRPNVYAYIPEPNNLCSEKSITCNSDFGISISRGSFTFTSGAWNQVTLLVQLNNPINVANGNIELYLNGVKALAQQDLQIRAANSVTAGGMYFSTFFGGSDSSWSTPTTTHTYFRNFQLFGGYNPSTLTGATVKSSASRRDQSAMSYRAATEERRWNSISQKMEGFHNYFKQEFNTIYELADGSFTQRGLSLSLFLQMATRLNHRKCPDPIPEVTALTRAPDLTMHHTIEEAHIFPILATKMPQFSTETEHAHIDSHKGIHDGLEALGELVQKYKAEPSSYSPSELRACLDGFRDVMFNHLDEEVNDLRGDNMKKYWTLEELDLIPM
;
A
#
# COMPACT_ATOMS: atom_id res chain seq x y z
N MET A 1 -58.53 23.13 50.75
CA MET A 1 -59.62 22.43 50.06
C MET A 1 -59.00 21.25 49.32
N VAL A 2 -59.43 20.04 49.70
CA VAL A 2 -59.33 18.71 49.04
C VAL A 2 -57.93 18.26 48.59
N SER A 3 -57.18 17.38 49.27
CA SER A 3 -57.40 16.04 49.87
C SER A 3 -57.12 14.86 48.92
N SER A 4 -56.08 14.07 49.29
CA SER A 4 -55.91 12.60 49.21
C SER A 4 -55.83 11.94 47.82
N ILE A 5 -54.94 10.97 47.57
CA ILE A 5 -55.04 9.57 48.06
C ILE A 5 -53.66 8.87 48.12
N ILE A 6 -53.44 8.18 49.24
CA ILE A 6 -52.48 7.09 49.47
C ILE A 6 -53.21 5.76 49.24
N LEU A 7 -52.60 4.77 48.57
CA LEU A 7 -52.78 3.33 48.91
C LEU A 7 -51.70 2.41 48.31
N LEU A 8 -50.67 2.11 49.12
CA LEU A 8 -50.21 0.78 49.59
C LEU A 8 -50.70 -0.52 48.86
N LEU A 9 -49.74 -1.36 48.40
CA LEU A 9 -49.45 -2.77 48.83
C LEU A 9 -48.89 -3.70 47.70
N LEU A 10 -47.77 -4.36 48.03
CA LEU A 10 -47.11 -5.54 47.41
C LEU A 10 -47.94 -6.84 47.66
N PRO A 11 -47.46 -8.07 47.35
CA PRO A 11 -46.90 -8.67 46.12
C PRO A 11 -47.53 -10.05 45.77
N ALA A 12 -47.39 -10.57 44.54
CA ALA A 12 -47.51 -11.99 44.15
C ALA A 12 -47.22 -12.06 42.62
N THR A 13 -46.56 -13.05 42.01
CA THR A 13 -46.17 -14.39 42.42
C THR A 13 -45.09 -14.85 41.43
N LEU A 14 -44.16 -15.64 41.95
CA LEU A 14 -43.16 -16.42 41.23
C LEU A 14 -43.85 -17.38 40.24
N VAL A 15 -43.45 -17.36 38.97
CA VAL A 15 -43.55 -18.54 38.10
C VAL A 15 -42.17 -18.73 37.46
N VAL A 16 -41.45 -19.71 37.99
CA VAL A 16 -40.31 -20.34 37.34
C VAL A 16 -40.89 -21.33 36.34
N ALA A 17 -40.48 -21.22 35.08
CA ALA A 17 -40.49 -22.33 34.15
C ALA A 17 -39.12 -22.36 33.47
N ASP A 18 -38.34 -23.37 33.88
CA ASP A 18 -37.03 -23.72 33.36
C ASP A 18 -37.09 -24.02 31.86
N ASN A 19 -36.07 -23.54 31.14
CA ASN A 19 -35.20 -24.31 30.23
C ASN A 19 -34.62 -23.41 29.12
N LEU A 20 -33.53 -22.71 29.41
CA LEU A 20 -32.54 -22.35 28.39
C LEU A 20 -31.12 -22.52 28.96
N THR A 21 -30.30 -23.18 28.15
CA THR A 21 -28.99 -23.76 28.43
C THR A 21 -27.88 -22.71 28.71
N PRO A 22 -26.86 -23.02 29.54
CA PRO A 22 -25.81 -22.08 29.90
C PRO A 22 -24.73 -22.02 28.81
N GLN A 23 -24.94 -21.22 27.76
CA GLN A 23 -23.87 -20.92 26.78
C GLN A 23 -23.79 -19.46 26.31
N SER A 24 -24.63 -18.54 26.80
CA SER A 24 -24.63 -17.14 26.31
C SER A 24 -24.13 -16.07 27.28
N ILE A 25 -23.77 -16.42 28.53
CA ILE A 25 -23.39 -15.42 29.55
C ILE A 25 -21.86 -15.27 29.70
N ALA A 26 -21.07 -16.24 29.22
CA ALA A 26 -19.61 -16.19 29.31
C ALA A 26 -18.93 -15.27 28.26
N SER A 27 -19.62 -14.90 27.17
CA SER A 27 -19.03 -14.04 26.13
C SER A 27 -19.12 -12.54 26.46
N GLN A 28 -20.14 -12.10 27.21
CA GLN A 28 -20.31 -10.68 27.57
C GLN A 28 -19.41 -10.23 28.73
N PHE A 29 -19.06 -11.13 29.66
CA PHE A 29 -18.09 -10.83 30.72
C PHE A 29 -16.63 -10.82 30.23
N SER A 30 -16.31 -11.51 29.13
CA SER A 30 -14.95 -11.51 28.56
C SER A 30 -14.63 -10.20 27.80
N LEU A 31 -15.63 -9.58 27.16
CA LEU A 31 -15.50 -8.31 26.43
C LEU A 31 -15.23 -7.12 27.36
N THR A 32 -15.93 -7.02 28.48
CA THR A 32 -15.76 -5.92 29.46
C THR A 32 -14.42 -5.97 30.18
N THR A 33 -13.92 -7.18 30.46
CA THR A 33 -12.61 -7.35 31.13
C THR A 33 -11.44 -7.08 30.18
N ARG A 34 -11.59 -7.36 28.87
CA ARG A 34 -10.60 -6.93 27.85
C ARG A 34 -10.59 -5.41 27.66
N GLN A 35 -11.75 -4.74 27.72
CA GLN A 35 -11.84 -3.29 27.57
C GLN A 35 -11.13 -2.54 28.72
N ALA A 36 -11.23 -3.04 29.96
CA ALA A 36 -10.50 -2.50 31.11
C ALA A 36 -8.98 -2.80 31.08
N ALA A 37 -8.56 -3.91 30.48
CA ALA A 37 -7.14 -4.20 30.27
C ALA A 37 -6.52 -3.31 29.16
N LEU A 38 -7.28 -2.97 28.10
CA LEU A 38 -6.85 -2.02 27.07
C LEU A 38 -6.59 -0.60 27.63
N GLU A 39 -7.30 -0.18 28.68
CA GLU A 39 -7.06 1.11 29.35
C GLU A 39 -5.67 1.20 30.03
N THR A 40 -5.04 0.07 30.34
CA THR A 40 -3.72 0.07 31.03
C THR A 40 -2.52 0.24 30.11
N SER A 41 -2.62 -0.09 28.81
CA SER A 41 -1.51 0.09 27.84
C SER A 41 -1.40 1.52 27.30
N ALA A 42 -2.45 2.33 27.40
CA ALA A 42 -2.49 3.69 26.85
C ALA A 42 -2.05 4.78 27.85
N ARG A 43 -1.47 4.41 29.00
CA ARG A 43 -1.18 5.33 30.15
C ARG A 43 -0.22 6.49 29.87
N GLY A 44 0.26 6.68 28.63
CA GLY A 44 1.11 7.81 28.23
C GLY A 44 0.51 8.72 27.14
N VAL A 45 -0.57 8.32 26.47
CA VAL A 45 -1.22 9.16 25.44
C VAL A 45 -2.41 9.86 26.10
N PRO A 46 -2.48 11.20 26.09
CA PRO A 46 -3.62 11.92 26.64
C PRO A 46 -4.92 11.32 26.12
N ILE A 47 -5.90 11.14 27.01
CA ILE A 47 -7.28 10.64 26.84
C ILE A 47 -8.10 11.38 25.74
N MET A 48 -7.46 12.28 24.98
CA MET A 48 -8.05 13.29 24.10
C MET A 48 -8.63 12.77 22.77
N ILE A 49 -8.46 11.48 22.41
CA ILE A 49 -8.76 10.99 21.04
C ILE A 49 -9.83 9.88 20.98
N GLN A 50 -10.30 9.35 22.10
CA GLN A 50 -11.18 8.19 22.04
C GLN A 50 -12.66 8.58 21.88
N SER A 51 -13.14 8.56 20.64
CA SER A 51 -14.58 8.49 20.36
C SER A 51 -14.99 7.13 19.77
N HIS A 52 -14.10 6.50 18.99
CA HIS A 52 -14.31 5.20 18.35
C HIS A 52 -13.00 4.42 18.35
N SER A 53 -13.07 3.09 18.43
CA SER A 53 -11.90 2.20 18.35
C SER A 53 -12.22 0.94 17.55
N THR A 54 -11.22 0.38 16.88
CA THR A 54 -11.30 -0.94 16.23
C THR A 54 -10.01 -1.72 16.44
N VAL A 55 -10.10 -3.05 16.44
CA VAL A 55 -8.99 -3.99 16.55
C VAL A 55 -9.01 -4.88 15.31
N LEU A 56 -7.88 -5.02 14.62
CA LEU A 56 -7.82 -5.90 13.47
C LEU A 56 -7.74 -7.36 13.96
N PRO A 57 -8.60 -8.27 13.47
CA PRO A 57 -8.68 -9.62 13.98
C PRO A 57 -7.48 -10.48 13.56
N PHE A 58 -7.03 -11.34 14.47
CA PHE A 58 -5.97 -12.32 14.25
C PHE A 58 -6.56 -13.74 14.37
N PRO A 59 -6.06 -14.72 13.61
CA PRO A 59 -6.54 -16.11 13.68
C PRO A 59 -6.14 -16.76 15.01
N THR A 60 -6.79 -17.87 15.34
CA THR A 60 -6.44 -18.69 16.52
C THR A 60 -5.42 -19.78 16.22
N ALA A 61 -5.08 -20.00 14.95
CA ALA A 61 -4.08 -20.96 14.48
C ALA A 61 -3.20 -20.33 13.39
N THR A 62 -2.02 -20.89 13.17
CA THR A 62 -1.12 -20.49 12.07
C THR A 62 -1.80 -20.68 10.72
N LEU A 63 -1.53 -19.79 9.77
CA LEU A 63 -2.10 -19.80 8.43
C LEU A 63 -1.00 -19.73 7.38
N SER A 64 -1.19 -20.49 6.29
CA SER A 64 -0.38 -20.37 5.07
C SER A 64 -0.53 -18.97 4.45
N SER A 65 0.28 -18.64 3.44
CA SER A 65 0.16 -17.35 2.76
C SER A 65 -1.20 -17.14 2.08
N THR A 66 -1.70 -18.16 1.40
CA THR A 66 -3.03 -18.15 0.78
C THR A 66 -4.15 -17.94 1.80
N ASP A 67 -4.08 -18.61 2.95
CA ASP A 67 -5.10 -18.48 4.00
C ASP A 67 -4.98 -17.14 4.75
N ALA A 68 -3.76 -16.64 4.92
CA ALA A 68 -3.50 -15.33 5.49
C ALA A 68 -4.08 -14.22 4.61
N GLU A 69 -3.82 -14.25 3.29
CA GLU A 69 -4.43 -13.34 2.33
C GLU A 69 -5.96 -13.36 2.42
N SER A 70 -6.55 -14.55 2.41
CA SER A 70 -8.00 -14.73 2.51
C SER A 70 -8.59 -14.10 3.78
N LEU A 71 -7.91 -14.26 4.93
CA LEU A 71 -8.33 -13.64 6.19
C LEU A 71 -8.19 -12.12 6.15
N LEU A 72 -7.05 -11.60 5.67
CA LEU A 72 -6.79 -10.17 5.60
C LEU A 72 -7.82 -9.48 4.69
N VAL A 73 -8.06 -10.01 3.50
CA VAL A 73 -9.06 -9.48 2.56
C VAL A 73 -10.45 -9.47 3.19
N SER A 74 -10.86 -10.58 3.82
CA SER A 74 -12.23 -10.72 4.35
C SER A 74 -12.48 -9.98 5.65
N GLN A 75 -11.46 -9.73 6.49
CA GLN A 75 -11.67 -9.24 7.86
C GLN A 75 -10.98 -7.92 8.18
N TRP A 76 -10.04 -7.45 7.37
CA TRP A 76 -9.27 -6.22 7.66
C TRP A 76 -9.76 -5.00 6.86
N SER A 77 -10.93 -5.07 6.21
CA SER A 77 -11.56 -3.95 5.50
C SER A 77 -10.59 -3.25 4.55
N LEU A 78 -10.05 -4.00 3.59
CA LEU A 78 -9.03 -3.50 2.67
C LEU A 78 -9.64 -2.65 1.55
N ASP A 79 -8.87 -1.69 1.04
CA ASP A 79 -9.27 -0.93 -0.15
C ASP A 79 -9.44 -1.89 -1.33
N LYS A 80 -10.64 -1.88 -1.93
CA LYS A 80 -10.99 -2.75 -3.07
C LYS A 80 -10.79 -4.24 -2.80
N ASP A 81 -10.94 -4.67 -1.54
CA ASP A 81 -10.90 -6.06 -1.11
C ASP A 81 -9.66 -6.82 -1.61
N ARG A 82 -8.49 -6.16 -1.59
CA ARG A 82 -7.24 -6.76 -2.09
C ARG A 82 -5.99 -6.28 -1.36
N LEU A 83 -4.98 -7.15 -1.34
CA LEU A 83 -3.59 -6.74 -1.10
C LEU A 83 -3.04 -6.02 -2.34
N GLN A 84 -2.12 -5.07 -2.16
CA GLN A 84 -1.49 -4.39 -3.29
C GLN A 84 -0.29 -5.17 -3.82
N ASN A 85 0.45 -5.85 -2.95
CA ASN A 85 1.54 -6.76 -3.29
C ASN A 85 1.96 -7.61 -2.08
N GLY A 86 2.78 -8.64 -2.34
CA GLY A 86 3.46 -9.42 -1.31
C GLY A 86 2.56 -10.39 -0.55
N ALA A 87 1.51 -10.91 -1.20
CA ALA A 87 0.61 -11.89 -0.60
C ALA A 87 1.38 -13.17 -0.23
N GLU A 88 2.31 -13.57 -1.07
CA GLU A 88 3.20 -14.71 -0.93
C GLU A 88 4.17 -14.58 0.26
N ASP A 89 4.50 -13.36 0.67
CA ASP A 89 5.43 -13.06 1.75
C ASP A 89 4.73 -13.00 3.13
N LEU A 90 3.40 -13.02 3.15
CA LEU A 90 2.59 -12.94 4.37
C LEU A 90 2.24 -14.34 4.87
N SER A 91 2.32 -14.58 6.17
CA SER A 91 1.74 -15.77 6.81
C SER A 91 1.40 -15.49 8.27
N PHE A 92 0.54 -16.31 8.88
CA PHE A 92 0.40 -16.29 10.33
C PHE A 92 1.19 -17.44 10.94
N VAL A 93 2.15 -17.13 11.81
CA VAL A 93 3.06 -18.11 12.43
C VAL A 93 2.97 -18.05 13.94
N ASP A 94 3.50 -19.05 14.64
CA ASP A 94 3.65 -18.97 16.09
C ASP A 94 4.53 -17.78 16.48
N ASP A 95 4.23 -17.11 17.59
CA ASP A 95 5.05 -16.02 18.11
C ASP A 95 6.50 -16.49 18.30
N PRO A 96 7.49 -15.95 17.57
CA PRO A 96 8.88 -16.35 17.70
C PRO A 96 9.55 -15.80 18.97
N PHE A 97 8.93 -14.81 19.62
CA PHE A 97 9.47 -14.11 20.79
C PHE A 97 8.47 -14.05 21.96
N PRO A 98 7.89 -15.19 22.40
CA PRO A 98 6.81 -15.20 23.40
C PRO A 98 7.28 -14.73 24.79
N ASN A 99 8.58 -14.83 25.06
CA ASN A 99 9.22 -14.45 26.32
C ASN A 99 9.87 -13.06 26.30
N ASN A 100 9.84 -12.36 25.15
CA ASN A 100 10.42 -11.03 24.99
C ASN A 100 9.36 -10.01 24.56
N PRO A 101 8.31 -9.77 25.37
CA PRO A 101 7.27 -8.79 25.05
C PRO A 101 7.84 -7.36 25.03
N ALA A 102 7.10 -6.43 24.42
CA ALA A 102 7.47 -5.03 24.46
C ALA A 102 7.50 -4.51 25.91
N PRO A 103 8.44 -3.61 26.27
CA PRO A 103 8.49 -3.03 27.60
C PRO A 103 7.15 -2.45 28.04
N GLY A 104 6.68 -2.87 29.23
CA GLY A 104 5.40 -2.41 29.78
C GLY A 104 4.15 -3.10 29.21
N VAL A 105 4.29 -4.06 28.30
CA VAL A 105 3.19 -4.82 27.70
C VAL A 105 3.25 -6.28 28.18
N SER A 106 2.10 -6.86 28.53
CA SER A 106 2.00 -8.28 28.88
C SER A 106 2.15 -9.17 27.64
N SER A 107 2.78 -10.33 27.77
CA SER A 107 2.85 -11.34 26.70
C SER A 107 1.45 -11.72 26.21
N SER A 108 1.24 -11.67 24.89
CA SER A 108 0.02 -12.18 24.25
C SER A 108 0.26 -13.54 23.63
N SER A 109 -0.66 -14.49 23.82
CA SER A 109 -0.63 -15.80 23.19
C SER A 109 -1.37 -15.79 21.84
N GLY A 110 -0.83 -16.49 20.85
CA GLY A 110 -1.49 -16.75 19.58
C GLY A 110 -0.59 -16.48 18.38
N PRO A 111 -1.08 -16.80 17.17
CA PRO A 111 -0.35 -16.53 15.94
C PRO A 111 -0.11 -15.04 15.72
N VAL A 112 0.98 -14.71 15.03
CA VAL A 112 1.38 -13.35 14.65
C VAL A 112 1.55 -13.26 13.14
N LEU A 113 1.36 -12.07 12.59
CA LEU A 113 1.52 -11.84 11.16
C LEU A 113 3.01 -11.73 10.84
N GLN A 114 3.57 -12.75 10.20
CA GLN A 114 4.92 -12.70 9.65
C GLN A 114 4.90 -12.06 8.27
N VAL A 115 5.89 -11.21 8.02
CA VAL A 115 6.27 -10.74 6.69
C VAL A 115 7.67 -11.22 6.40
N THR A 116 7.83 -11.91 5.28
CA THR A 116 9.11 -12.42 4.78
C THR A 116 9.77 -11.40 3.86
N TYR A 117 11.08 -11.22 4.01
CA TYR A 117 11.92 -10.42 3.11
C TYR A 117 12.98 -11.35 2.53
N PRO A 118 12.83 -11.84 1.28
CA PRO A 118 13.81 -12.71 0.65
C PRO A 118 15.21 -12.06 0.58
N ALA A 119 16.27 -12.85 0.63
CA ALA A 119 17.63 -12.36 0.38
C ALA A 119 17.69 -11.62 -0.97
N GLY A 120 18.33 -10.45 -0.99
CA GLY A 120 18.41 -9.58 -2.16
C GLY A 120 17.18 -8.68 -2.37
N SER A 121 16.12 -8.82 -1.58
CA SER A 121 14.92 -7.98 -1.72
C SER A 121 15.14 -6.54 -1.24
N PHE A 122 14.67 -5.61 -2.06
CA PHE A 122 14.52 -4.17 -1.82
C PHE A 122 13.34 -3.61 -2.64
N SER A 123 12.75 -2.50 -2.20
CA SER A 123 11.46 -1.97 -2.67
C SER A 123 10.27 -2.91 -2.40
N GLY A 124 9.06 -2.38 -2.55
CA GLY A 124 7.84 -3.19 -2.39
C GLY A 124 7.63 -4.22 -3.50
N ALA A 125 8.44 -4.23 -4.57
CA ALA A 125 8.27 -5.15 -5.70
C ALA A 125 9.03 -6.47 -5.56
N THR A 126 10.06 -6.54 -4.69
CA THR A 126 10.93 -7.72 -4.60
C THR A 126 10.89 -8.42 -3.24
N GLY A 127 10.14 -7.86 -2.28
CA GLY A 127 9.88 -8.49 -0.99
C GLY A 127 9.07 -7.61 -0.05
N GLY A 128 8.47 -8.23 0.95
CA GLY A 128 7.60 -7.58 1.91
C GLY A 128 6.17 -7.43 1.37
N ALA A 129 5.35 -6.62 2.03
CA ALA A 129 3.92 -6.55 1.69
C ALA A 129 3.32 -5.16 1.87
N GLN A 130 2.28 -4.89 1.08
CA GLN A 130 1.53 -3.63 1.16
C GLN A 130 0.04 -3.85 1.00
N PHE A 131 -0.72 -3.15 1.86
CA PHE A 131 -2.16 -3.03 1.73
C PHE A 131 -2.70 -1.78 2.43
N TYR A 132 -3.84 -1.28 1.96
CA TYR A 132 -4.56 -0.17 2.58
C TYR A 132 -5.77 -0.69 3.37
N ASN A 133 -5.77 -0.49 4.68
CA ASN A 133 -6.97 -0.66 5.50
C ASN A 133 -7.80 0.63 5.45
N ILE A 134 -9.10 0.48 5.21
CA ILE A 134 -10.08 1.55 5.23
C ILE A 134 -10.81 1.55 6.56
N TRP A 135 -10.76 2.67 7.27
CA TRP A 135 -11.64 2.90 8.42
C TRP A 135 -12.45 4.17 8.23
N GLN A 136 -13.68 4.00 7.76
CA GLN A 136 -14.64 5.07 7.53
C GLN A 136 -15.65 5.19 8.68
N THR A 137 -16.16 6.39 8.87
CA THR A 137 -17.24 6.67 9.83
C THR A 137 -18.58 6.69 9.11
N THR A 138 -19.64 6.32 9.81
CA THR A 138 -21.02 6.52 9.34
C THR A 138 -21.43 8.00 9.33
N ASN A 139 -20.72 8.85 10.07
CA ASN A 139 -20.86 10.30 10.04
C ASN A 139 -20.09 10.87 8.83
N SER A 140 -20.68 11.81 8.10
CA SER A 140 -20.09 12.49 6.93
C SER A 140 -18.84 13.32 7.24
N SER A 141 -18.53 13.57 8.52
CA SER A 141 -17.42 14.43 8.95
C SER A 141 -16.03 13.75 8.90
N GLY A 142 -15.96 12.42 8.92
CA GLY A 142 -14.70 11.65 8.98
C GLY A 142 -13.86 11.89 10.24
N PHE A 143 -12.83 11.06 10.47
CA PHE A 143 -11.93 11.25 11.60
C PHE A 143 -10.96 12.41 11.37
N GLN A 144 -10.78 13.24 12.40
CA GLN A 144 -9.90 14.41 12.39
C GLN A 144 -8.59 14.16 13.14
N SER A 145 -8.58 13.14 13.99
CA SER A 145 -7.39 12.62 14.66
C SER A 145 -7.46 11.11 14.66
N MET A 146 -6.33 10.44 14.44
CA MET A 146 -6.25 8.99 14.49
C MET A 146 -4.98 8.54 15.18
N LEU A 147 -5.12 7.53 16.02
CA LEU A 147 -4.02 6.84 16.67
C LEU A 147 -3.99 5.39 16.19
N LEU A 148 -2.82 4.94 15.76
CA LEU A 148 -2.52 3.56 15.40
C LEU A 148 -1.56 2.99 16.44
N THR A 149 -1.90 1.85 17.03
CA THR A 149 -1.00 1.07 17.86
C THR A 149 -0.85 -0.33 17.32
N TYR A 150 0.38 -0.84 17.36
CA TYR A 150 0.71 -2.23 17.04
C TYR A 150 2.03 -2.62 17.71
N GLU A 151 2.29 -3.91 17.78
CA GLU A 151 3.61 -4.42 18.15
C GLU A 151 4.32 -4.94 16.91
N VAL A 152 5.62 -4.70 16.84
CA VAL A 152 6.51 -5.22 15.78
C VAL A 152 7.74 -5.87 16.41
N ALA A 153 8.08 -7.06 15.93
CA ALA A 153 9.35 -7.70 16.22
C ALA A 153 10.13 -7.92 14.91
N PHE A 154 11.45 -7.97 15.05
CA PHE A 154 12.39 -8.26 13.97
C PHE A 154 13.14 -9.52 14.35
N ASP A 155 13.54 -10.34 13.37
CA ASP A 155 14.42 -11.50 13.60
C ASP A 155 15.59 -11.16 14.53
N ALA A 156 16.01 -12.10 15.37
CA ALA A 156 17.22 -11.90 16.16
C ALA A 156 18.42 -11.68 15.23
N GLY A 157 19.16 -10.58 15.43
CA GLY A 157 20.28 -10.21 14.56
C GLY A 157 19.87 -9.57 13.22
N PHE A 158 18.65 -9.07 13.09
CA PHE A 158 18.15 -8.35 11.90
C PHE A 158 19.18 -7.34 11.35
N ASP A 159 19.54 -7.48 10.07
CA ASP A 159 20.36 -6.51 9.36
C ASP A 159 19.50 -5.33 8.90
N TRP A 160 19.73 -4.17 9.52
CA TRP A 160 18.95 -2.96 9.23
C TRP A 160 19.27 -2.36 7.85
N VAL A 161 20.42 -2.73 7.25
CA VAL A 161 20.98 -2.18 6.02
C VAL A 161 20.93 -0.64 6.07
N LYS A 162 20.19 0.00 5.15
CA LYS A 162 19.99 1.45 5.09
C LYS A 162 18.62 1.88 5.60
N GLY A 163 17.72 0.93 5.86
CA GLY A 163 16.35 1.17 6.28
C GLY A 163 15.29 0.49 5.42
N GLY A 164 14.06 0.62 5.88
CA GLY A 164 12.88 0.20 5.15
C GLY A 164 11.61 0.68 5.82
N LYS A 165 10.47 0.39 5.20
CA LYS A 165 9.18 0.96 5.58
C LYS A 165 8.50 0.13 6.66
N LEU A 166 7.65 0.77 7.45
CA LEU A 166 6.79 0.15 8.44
C LEU A 166 5.37 0.73 8.35
N PRO A 167 4.35 -0.01 8.81
CA PRO A 167 2.96 0.44 8.79
C PRO A 167 2.77 1.80 9.48
N GLY A 168 1.82 2.59 8.96
CA GLY A 168 1.43 3.86 9.55
C GLY A 168 0.04 4.32 9.13
N LEU A 169 -0.23 5.60 9.30
CA LEU A 169 -1.55 6.19 9.08
C LEU A 169 -1.67 6.81 7.68
N ARG A 170 -2.91 6.80 7.16
CA ARG A 170 -3.27 7.42 5.89
C ARG A 170 -4.61 8.14 6.01
N GLY A 171 -4.89 9.00 5.04
CA GLY A 171 -6.18 9.64 4.93
C GLY A 171 -6.38 10.39 3.63
N GLY A 172 -7.57 10.97 3.49
CA GLY A 172 -8.06 11.64 2.30
C GLY A 172 -8.89 10.75 1.37
N THR A 173 -9.37 11.38 0.29
CA THR A 173 -10.27 10.77 -0.69
C THR A 173 -9.54 9.85 -1.66
N ASN A 174 -8.23 10.05 -1.87
CA ASN A 174 -7.39 9.12 -2.62
C ASN A 174 -6.80 8.06 -1.68
N ALA A 175 -7.42 6.89 -1.67
CA ALA A 175 -7.08 5.77 -0.82
C ALA A 175 -5.64 5.22 -1.00
N THR A 176 -5.09 5.31 -2.21
CA THR A 176 -3.82 4.66 -2.59
C THR A 176 -2.70 5.66 -2.94
N GLY A 177 -2.97 6.96 -2.80
CA GLY A 177 -2.02 8.03 -3.11
C GLY A 177 -1.01 8.33 -1.99
N CYS A 178 -0.25 9.41 -2.15
CA CYS A 178 0.68 9.92 -1.14
C CYS A 178 1.78 8.89 -0.76
N SER A 179 2.33 8.24 -1.79
CA SER A 179 3.40 7.25 -1.69
C SER A 179 4.13 7.14 -3.04
N GLY A 180 5.27 6.43 -3.10
CA GLY A 180 5.94 6.11 -4.38
C GLY A 180 6.31 7.31 -5.26
N GLY A 181 6.52 8.49 -4.68
CA GLY A 181 6.81 9.74 -5.39
C GLY A 181 5.60 10.58 -5.78
N GLN A 182 4.39 10.13 -5.43
CA GLN A 182 3.18 10.95 -5.50
C GLN A 182 3.14 11.89 -4.28
N GLN A 183 3.62 13.12 -4.45
CA GLN A 183 3.64 14.13 -3.39
C GLN A 183 2.22 14.53 -2.93
N SER A 184 2.10 14.96 -1.67
CA SER A 184 0.82 15.46 -1.15
C SER A 184 0.71 16.97 -1.31
N ASP A 185 -0.32 17.41 -2.02
CA ASP A 185 -0.77 18.81 -2.04
C ASP A 185 -1.75 19.16 -0.90
N GLY A 186 -2.08 18.17 -0.06
CA GLY A 186 -3.05 18.27 1.02
C GLY A 186 -4.52 18.32 0.56
N LEU A 187 -4.81 18.17 -0.73
CA LEU A 187 -6.16 18.26 -1.29
C LEU A 187 -6.84 16.89 -1.43
N SER A 188 -6.05 15.83 -1.61
CA SER A 188 -6.58 14.50 -1.92
C SER A 188 -6.15 13.39 -0.96
N CYS A 189 -4.95 13.46 -0.39
CA CYS A 189 -4.47 12.47 0.57
C CYS A 189 -3.37 13.01 1.49
N PHE A 190 -3.08 12.24 2.54
CA PHE A 190 -1.80 12.28 3.24
C PHE A 190 -1.40 10.85 3.64
N SER A 191 -0.10 10.64 3.86
CA SER A 191 0.37 9.44 4.56
C SER A 191 1.43 9.80 5.60
N SER A 192 1.45 9.07 6.70
CA SER A 192 2.47 9.15 7.76
C SER A 192 2.84 7.73 8.15
N ARG A 193 3.90 7.21 7.52
CA ARG A 193 4.45 5.88 7.78
C ARG A 193 5.64 5.95 8.70
N LEU A 194 6.12 4.78 9.13
CA LEU A 194 7.39 4.68 9.84
C LEU A 194 8.47 4.12 8.91
N MET A 195 9.71 4.30 9.33
CA MET A 195 10.84 3.54 8.84
C MET A 195 11.62 2.93 10.00
N TRP A 196 12.21 1.75 9.79
CA TRP A 196 13.18 1.21 10.74
C TRP A 196 14.56 1.86 10.63
N ARG A 197 14.85 2.56 9.52
CA ARG A 197 15.75 3.73 9.61
C ARG A 197 14.99 4.74 10.46
N PRO A 198 15.37 5.02 11.71
CA PRO A 198 14.39 5.48 12.70
C PRO A 198 13.84 6.87 12.39
N ASN A 199 12.70 6.95 11.72
CA ASN A 199 12.03 8.21 11.38
C ASN A 199 10.53 7.99 11.10
N VAL A 200 9.74 9.04 11.28
CA VAL A 200 8.44 9.14 10.63
C VAL A 200 8.66 9.60 9.18
N TYR A 201 7.96 8.98 8.24
CA TYR A 201 8.07 9.21 6.82
C TYR A 201 6.72 9.63 6.25
N ALA A 202 6.57 10.93 5.99
CA ALA A 202 5.29 11.55 5.71
C ALA A 202 5.23 12.13 4.29
N TYR A 203 4.08 11.95 3.63
CA TYR A 203 3.70 12.68 2.43
C TYR A 203 2.63 13.69 2.84
N ILE A 204 3.06 14.92 3.08
CA ILE A 204 2.26 16.07 3.51
C ILE A 204 2.78 17.34 2.80
N PRO A 205 1.98 18.40 2.70
CA PRO A 205 2.45 19.72 2.28
C PRO A 205 3.67 20.23 3.07
N GLU A 206 4.45 21.10 2.44
CA GLU A 206 5.62 21.77 3.01
C GLU A 206 5.31 23.25 3.35
N PRO A 207 4.59 23.55 4.45
CA PRO A 207 4.26 24.93 4.81
C PRO A 207 5.48 25.68 5.37
N ASN A 208 5.46 27.01 5.30
CA ASN A 208 6.24 27.90 6.18
C ASN A 208 7.75 27.57 6.32
N ASN A 209 8.41 27.12 5.24
CA ASN A 209 9.81 26.69 5.24
C ASN A 209 10.10 25.48 6.17
N LEU A 210 9.14 24.56 6.33
CA LEU A 210 9.29 23.33 7.12
C LEU A 210 10.61 22.60 6.84
N CYS A 211 11.06 22.56 5.58
CA CYS A 211 12.30 21.91 5.15
C CYS A 211 13.59 22.59 5.65
N SER A 212 13.50 23.76 6.28
CA SER A 212 14.63 24.43 6.94
C SER A 212 14.80 23.99 8.39
N GLU A 213 13.85 23.26 8.96
CA GLU A 213 13.95 22.72 10.32
C GLU A 213 14.99 21.59 10.39
N LYS A 214 15.81 21.61 11.44
CA LYS A 214 16.91 20.63 11.61
C LYS A 214 16.43 19.18 11.71
N SER A 215 15.23 18.96 12.26
CA SER A 215 14.60 17.63 12.39
C SER A 215 13.97 17.14 11.10
N ILE A 216 13.90 17.97 10.05
CA ILE A 216 13.18 17.68 8.82
C ILE A 216 14.17 17.45 7.68
N THR A 217 13.98 16.37 6.93
CA THR A 217 14.66 16.14 5.65
C THR A 217 13.62 15.98 4.55
N CYS A 218 13.45 17.02 3.75
CA CYS A 218 12.60 16.98 2.56
C CYS A 218 13.35 16.40 1.36
N ASN A 219 12.59 15.93 0.37
CA ASN A 219 13.08 15.42 -0.89
C ASN A 219 12.07 15.84 -1.96
N SER A 220 12.53 16.33 -3.12
CA SER A 220 11.63 16.78 -4.19
C SER A 220 10.76 15.64 -4.74
N ASP A 221 11.31 14.43 -4.73
CA ASP A 221 10.76 13.27 -5.44
C ASP A 221 10.05 12.31 -4.48
N PHE A 222 10.27 12.44 -3.16
CA PHE A 222 9.73 11.53 -2.16
C PHE A 222 9.31 12.20 -0.85
N GLY A 223 8.75 11.41 0.08
CA GLY A 223 8.25 11.90 1.36
C GLY A 223 9.31 12.51 2.29
N ILE A 224 8.81 13.28 3.25
CA ILE A 224 9.57 13.99 4.27
C ILE A 224 9.97 13.02 5.38
N SER A 225 11.25 13.04 5.76
CA SER A 225 11.73 12.36 6.98
C SER A 225 11.65 13.30 8.17
N ILE A 226 10.93 12.90 9.22
CA ILE A 226 10.81 13.64 10.48
C ILE A 226 11.63 12.93 11.57
N SER A 227 12.53 13.68 12.20
CA SER A 227 13.39 13.28 13.32
C SER A 227 14.18 11.99 13.07
N ARG A 228 14.93 11.94 11.98
CA ARG A 228 15.77 10.78 11.64
C ARG A 228 16.81 10.48 12.72
N GLY A 229 16.84 9.23 13.18
CA GLY A 229 17.75 8.74 14.22
C GLY A 229 17.27 9.01 15.66
N SER A 230 16.02 9.44 15.85
CA SER A 230 15.49 9.81 17.19
C SER A 230 15.11 8.62 18.08
N PHE A 231 15.03 7.41 17.54
CA PHE A 231 14.72 6.18 18.27
C PHE A 231 15.46 4.99 17.65
N THR A 232 15.33 3.80 18.21
CA THR A 232 15.87 2.55 17.65
C THR A 232 14.95 1.39 18.00
N PHE A 233 14.79 0.45 17.09
CA PHE A 233 14.10 -0.81 17.37
C PHE A 233 15.08 -1.84 17.95
N THR A 234 14.57 -2.72 18.80
CA THR A 234 15.31 -3.89 19.29
C THR A 234 14.93 -5.10 18.45
N SER A 235 15.93 -5.83 17.94
CA SER A 235 15.72 -7.10 17.24
C SER A 235 15.68 -8.26 18.23
N GLY A 236 15.00 -9.37 17.87
CA GLY A 236 14.81 -10.52 18.77
C GLY A 236 13.82 -10.28 19.93
N ALA A 237 13.09 -9.17 19.90
CA ALA A 237 12.10 -8.79 20.91
C ALA A 237 10.98 -7.95 20.27
N TRP A 238 9.82 -7.93 20.94
CA TRP A 238 8.69 -7.10 20.54
C TRP A 238 8.93 -5.62 20.89
N ASN A 239 8.49 -4.72 20.01
CA ASN A 239 8.49 -3.28 20.20
C ASN A 239 7.06 -2.76 20.02
N GLN A 240 6.55 -1.98 20.97
CA GLN A 240 5.24 -1.35 20.85
C GLN A 240 5.37 0.00 20.13
N VAL A 241 4.68 0.14 19.02
CA VAL A 241 4.58 1.38 18.24
C VAL A 241 3.23 2.03 18.51
N THR A 242 3.22 3.32 18.82
CA THR A 242 2.01 4.13 18.86
C THR A 242 2.22 5.42 18.06
N LEU A 243 1.52 5.53 16.93
CA LEU A 243 1.58 6.68 16.04
C LEU A 243 0.27 7.47 16.13
N LEU A 244 0.39 8.75 16.44
CA LEU A 244 -0.71 9.71 16.45
C LEU A 244 -0.56 10.70 15.29
N VAL A 245 -1.65 10.91 14.53
CA VAL A 245 -1.81 12.02 13.59
C VAL A 245 -3.04 12.84 13.97
N GLN A 246 -2.87 14.16 14.17
CA GLN A 246 -3.96 15.12 14.35
C GLN A 246 -3.93 16.14 13.22
N LEU A 247 -5.02 16.22 12.46
CA LEU A 247 -5.09 17.11 11.30
C LEU A 247 -5.13 18.57 11.72
N ASN A 248 -4.50 19.42 10.92
CA ASN A 248 -4.54 20.86 11.12
C ASN A 248 -5.96 21.42 10.91
N ASN A 249 -6.29 22.47 11.66
CA ASN A 249 -7.56 23.17 11.58
C ASN A 249 -7.42 24.63 12.07
N PRO A 250 -7.88 25.63 11.29
CA PRO A 250 -8.45 25.52 9.94
C PRO A 250 -7.40 25.07 8.89
N ILE A 251 -7.85 24.67 7.70
CA ILE A 251 -7.01 24.11 6.62
C ILE A 251 -5.81 24.98 6.20
N ASN A 252 -5.85 26.28 6.52
CA ASN A 252 -4.82 27.26 6.20
C ASN A 252 -3.90 27.62 7.37
N VAL A 253 -4.00 26.90 8.48
CA VAL A 253 -3.12 27.04 9.63
C VAL A 253 -2.29 25.79 9.73
N ALA A 254 -0.98 25.95 9.91
CA ALA A 254 -0.06 24.86 10.14
C ALA A 254 -0.01 24.58 11.65
N ASN A 255 -1.02 23.90 12.18
CA ASN A 255 -1.09 23.46 13.58
C ASN A 255 -1.33 21.95 13.73
N GLY A 256 -1.12 21.19 12.66
CA GLY A 256 -1.19 19.74 12.67
C GLY A 256 -0.08 19.15 13.55
N ASN A 257 -0.33 17.95 14.06
CA ASN A 257 0.55 17.28 15.01
C ASN A 257 0.76 15.82 14.60
N ILE A 258 2.01 15.36 14.65
CA ILE A 258 2.36 13.95 14.54
C ILE A 258 3.22 13.57 15.74
N GLU A 259 2.80 12.55 16.48
CA GLU A 259 3.58 12.01 17.60
C GLU A 259 3.83 10.53 17.41
N LEU A 260 5.02 10.07 17.79
CA LEU A 260 5.36 8.66 17.85
C LEU A 260 5.83 8.33 19.26
N TYR A 261 5.28 7.26 19.81
CA TYR A 261 5.74 6.63 21.04
C TYR A 261 6.27 5.24 20.68
N LEU A 262 7.45 4.91 21.21
CA LEU A 262 8.05 3.60 21.10
C LEU A 262 8.19 3.04 22.52
N ASN A 263 7.63 1.85 22.77
CA ASN A 263 7.65 1.19 24.07
C ASN A 263 7.12 2.09 25.21
N GLY A 264 6.03 2.80 24.94
CA GLY A 264 5.41 3.76 25.87
C GLY A 264 6.16 5.08 26.05
N VAL A 265 7.33 5.26 25.46
CA VAL A 265 8.14 6.49 25.56
C VAL A 265 7.96 7.33 24.30
N LYS A 266 7.68 8.63 24.47
CA LYS A 266 7.58 9.58 23.35
C LYS A 266 8.93 9.66 22.62
N ALA A 267 8.99 9.13 21.41
CA ALA A 267 10.17 9.11 20.55
C ALA A 267 10.33 10.43 19.76
N LEU A 268 9.22 10.98 19.25
CA LEU A 268 9.19 12.30 18.61
C LEU A 268 7.79 12.91 18.70
N ALA A 269 7.75 14.23 18.60
CA ALA A 269 6.56 15.01 18.32
C ALA A 269 6.94 16.12 17.34
N GLN A 270 6.20 16.23 16.24
CA GLN A 270 6.35 17.29 15.25
C GLN A 270 5.03 18.05 15.14
N GLN A 271 5.10 19.33 15.50
CA GLN A 271 4.02 20.30 15.41
C GLN A 271 4.23 21.21 14.19
N ASP A 272 3.44 22.25 14.07
CA ASP A 272 3.51 23.25 13.00
C ASP A 272 3.36 22.65 11.59
N LEU A 273 2.60 21.56 11.47
CA LEU A 273 2.37 20.86 10.21
C LEU A 273 1.08 21.33 9.52
N GLN A 274 1.10 21.41 8.19
CA GLN A 274 -0.10 21.45 7.36
C GLN A 274 -0.27 20.06 6.73
N ILE A 275 -1.03 19.18 7.38
CA ILE A 275 -1.28 17.81 6.91
C ILE A 275 -2.34 17.80 5.79
N ARG A 276 -3.25 18.79 5.80
CA ARG A 276 -4.29 18.98 4.79
C ARG A 276 -4.48 20.43 4.39
N ALA A 277 -4.96 20.61 3.17
CA ALA A 277 -5.37 21.85 2.55
C ALA A 277 -6.86 21.85 2.15
N ALA A 278 -7.58 20.73 2.31
CA ALA A 278 -9.03 20.63 2.08
C ALA A 278 -9.74 19.90 3.23
N ASN A 279 -10.97 20.32 3.57
CA ASN A 279 -11.79 19.68 4.61
C ASN A 279 -12.22 18.25 4.27
N SER A 280 -12.25 17.91 2.96
CA SER A 280 -12.49 16.55 2.47
C SER A 280 -11.38 15.56 2.84
N VAL A 281 -10.20 16.06 3.24
CA VAL A 281 -9.09 15.23 3.70
C VAL A 281 -9.25 14.96 5.19
N THR A 282 -9.62 13.73 5.51
CA THR A 282 -9.82 13.19 6.87
C THR A 282 -8.94 11.96 7.08
N ALA A 283 -8.66 11.58 8.33
CA ALA A 283 -7.92 10.35 8.63
C ALA A 283 -8.79 9.13 8.29
N GLY A 284 -8.20 8.15 7.60
CA GLY A 284 -8.98 7.12 6.88
C GLY A 284 -8.51 5.68 7.07
N GLY A 285 -7.65 5.43 8.06
CA GLY A 285 -7.20 4.08 8.43
C GLY A 285 -5.68 3.90 8.37
N MET A 286 -5.27 2.65 8.25
CA MET A 286 -3.86 2.25 8.22
C MET A 286 -3.39 2.01 6.78
N TYR A 287 -2.15 2.43 6.50
CA TYR A 287 -1.38 1.96 5.35
C TYR A 287 -0.32 0.99 5.86
N PHE A 288 -0.56 -0.31 5.66
CA PHE A 288 0.45 -1.33 5.90
C PHE A 288 1.42 -1.34 4.72
N SER A 289 2.68 -1.04 5.00
CA SER A 289 3.72 -0.92 3.98
C SER A 289 5.03 -1.29 4.62
N THR A 290 5.55 -2.47 4.31
CA THR A 290 6.79 -2.95 4.91
C THR A 290 7.64 -3.67 3.87
N PHE A 291 8.85 -3.16 3.67
CA PHE A 291 9.84 -3.65 2.69
C PHE A 291 11.16 -2.93 2.94
N PHE A 292 12.28 -3.57 2.60
CA PHE A 292 13.60 -2.91 2.57
C PHE A 292 13.54 -1.79 1.54
N GLY A 293 13.62 -0.54 1.98
CA GLY A 293 13.18 0.60 1.16
C GLY A 293 14.32 1.20 0.36
N GLY A 294 14.06 1.92 -0.71
CA GLY A 294 15.10 2.46 -1.59
C GLY A 294 14.80 2.13 -3.05
N SER A 295 15.62 2.62 -3.97
CA SER A 295 15.43 2.44 -5.41
C SER A 295 16.56 1.65 -6.08
N ASP A 296 17.49 1.11 -5.30
CA ASP A 296 18.65 0.38 -5.81
C ASP A 296 19.07 -0.76 -4.87
N SER A 297 19.91 -1.67 -5.39
CA SER A 297 20.35 -2.89 -4.69
C SER A 297 21.15 -2.66 -3.42
N SER A 298 21.68 -1.45 -3.18
CA SER A 298 22.40 -1.13 -1.93
C SER A 298 21.49 -1.05 -0.70
N TRP A 299 20.18 -1.18 -0.90
CA TRP A 299 19.18 -1.29 0.15
C TRP A 299 18.73 -2.74 0.40
N SER A 300 19.23 -3.70 -0.37
CA SER A 300 18.78 -5.10 -0.27
C SER A 300 19.22 -5.76 1.04
N THR A 301 18.35 -6.61 1.59
CA THR A 301 18.71 -7.48 2.72
C THR A 301 19.68 -8.57 2.25
N PRO A 302 20.82 -8.80 2.94
CA PRO A 302 21.79 -9.81 2.51
C PRO A 302 21.30 -11.25 2.72
N THR A 303 20.35 -11.45 3.62
CA THR A 303 19.78 -12.75 3.97
C THR A 303 18.26 -12.67 4.03
N THR A 304 17.59 -13.80 3.80
CA THR A 304 16.15 -13.87 4.06
C THR A 304 15.90 -13.62 5.54
N THR A 305 15.01 -12.68 5.84
CA THR A 305 14.69 -12.28 7.22
C THR A 305 13.21 -11.91 7.33
N HIS A 306 12.75 -11.66 8.55
CA HIS A 306 11.34 -11.48 8.84
C HIS A 306 11.09 -10.34 9.83
N THR A 307 9.88 -9.80 9.71
CA THR A 307 9.26 -8.99 10.75
C THR A 307 7.93 -9.62 11.13
N TYR A 308 7.56 -9.45 12.39
CA TYR A 308 6.35 -10.01 12.96
C TYR A 308 5.50 -8.87 13.49
N PHE A 309 4.20 -8.93 13.25
CA PHE A 309 3.26 -7.90 13.69
C PHE A 309 2.10 -8.52 14.46
N ARG A 310 1.64 -7.82 15.49
CA ARG A 310 0.43 -8.19 16.24
C ARG A 310 -0.25 -7.00 16.86
N ASN A 311 -1.47 -7.23 17.38
CA ASN A 311 -2.20 -6.28 18.22
C ASN A 311 -2.43 -4.92 17.54
N PHE A 312 -2.77 -4.92 16.25
CA PHE A 312 -3.18 -3.71 15.53
C PHE A 312 -4.49 -3.16 16.09
N GLN A 313 -4.47 -1.91 16.53
CA GLN A 313 -5.66 -1.19 16.98
C GLN A 313 -5.62 0.24 16.45
N LEU A 314 -6.79 0.73 16.04
CA LEU A 314 -6.97 2.12 15.64
C LEU A 314 -7.97 2.81 16.57
N PHE A 315 -7.69 4.06 16.90
CA PHE A 315 -8.58 4.93 17.66
C PHE A 315 -8.84 6.20 16.85
N GLY A 316 -10.10 6.54 16.65
CA GLY A 316 -10.55 7.65 15.83
C GLY A 316 -11.26 8.71 16.66
N GLY A 317 -10.90 9.97 16.41
CA GLY A 317 -11.49 11.15 17.04
C GLY A 317 -12.01 12.14 16.01
N TYR A 318 -13.12 12.81 16.31
CA TYR A 318 -13.71 13.85 15.47
C TYR A 318 -13.13 15.25 15.72
N ASN A 319 -12.25 15.40 16.71
CA ASN A 319 -11.61 16.68 17.01
C ASN A 319 -10.28 16.80 16.26
N PRO A 320 -10.07 17.87 15.47
CA PRO A 320 -8.77 18.13 14.86
C PRO A 320 -7.77 18.66 15.92
N SER A 321 -6.56 19.00 15.49
CA SER A 321 -5.60 19.68 16.36
C SER A 321 -6.15 21.00 16.91
N THR A 322 -5.89 21.25 18.19
CA THR A 322 -6.20 22.49 18.91
C THR A 322 -4.95 23.33 19.20
N LEU A 323 -3.79 22.92 18.68
CA LEU A 323 -2.54 23.64 18.86
C LEU A 323 -2.58 25.00 18.14
N THR A 324 -1.75 25.92 18.61
CA THR A 324 -1.46 27.16 17.90
C THR A 324 -0.52 26.86 16.73
N GLY A 325 -0.66 27.59 15.63
CA GLY A 325 0.23 27.44 14.47
C GLY A 325 0.18 28.66 13.57
N ALA A 326 1.20 28.82 12.73
CA ALA A 326 1.26 29.94 11.79
C ALA A 326 0.29 29.75 10.62
N THR A 327 -0.31 30.85 10.14
CA THR A 327 -1.05 30.83 8.87
C THR A 327 -0.10 30.51 7.72
N VAL A 328 -0.50 29.57 6.87
CA VAL A 328 0.28 29.16 5.70
C VAL A 328 0.19 30.27 4.65
N LYS A 329 1.30 30.97 4.39
CA LYS A 329 1.35 32.20 3.56
C LYS A 329 0.88 32.00 2.11
N SER A 330 0.77 30.76 1.62
CA SER A 330 0.24 30.43 0.28
C SER A 330 -1.29 30.29 0.22
N SER A 331 -2.04 30.45 1.32
CA SER A 331 -3.45 30.10 1.40
C SER A 331 -4.45 31.20 1.00
N ALA A 332 -4.03 32.46 0.92
CA ALA A 332 -4.95 33.58 0.66
C ALA A 332 -5.31 33.75 -0.83
N SER A 333 -4.41 33.44 -1.77
CA SER A 333 -4.74 33.42 -3.21
C SER A 333 -5.45 32.12 -3.63
N ARG A 334 -5.43 31.09 -2.77
CA ARG A 334 -5.93 29.75 -3.09
C ARG A 334 -7.42 29.53 -2.91
N ARG A 335 -8.29 30.44 -2.43
CA ARG A 335 -9.74 30.11 -2.38
C ARG A 335 -10.42 30.13 -3.75
N ASP A 336 -10.10 31.10 -4.60
CA ASP A 336 -10.59 31.16 -5.98
C ASP A 336 -9.69 30.35 -6.93
N GLN A 337 -8.38 30.35 -6.67
CA GLN A 337 -7.47 29.44 -7.35
C GLN A 337 -7.64 27.98 -6.91
N SER A 338 -8.21 27.59 -5.76
CA SER A 338 -8.41 26.17 -5.40
C SER A 338 -9.61 25.56 -6.07
N ALA A 339 -10.68 26.32 -6.35
CA ALA A 339 -11.77 25.79 -7.16
C ALA A 339 -11.32 25.62 -8.61
N MET A 340 -10.57 26.60 -9.14
CA MET A 340 -9.94 26.50 -10.47
C MET A 340 -8.80 25.47 -10.52
N SER A 341 -7.98 25.33 -9.47
CA SER A 341 -6.86 24.36 -9.38
C SER A 341 -7.34 22.97 -9.03
N TYR A 342 -8.41 22.79 -8.24
CA TYR A 342 -9.06 21.49 -8.05
C TYR A 342 -9.73 21.03 -9.34
N ARG A 343 -10.42 21.93 -10.05
CA ARG A 343 -10.93 21.64 -11.41
C ARG A 343 -9.78 21.32 -12.35
N ALA A 344 -8.75 22.16 -12.42
CA ALA A 344 -7.59 21.95 -13.27
C ALA A 344 -6.80 20.68 -12.93
N ALA A 345 -6.63 20.32 -11.66
CA ALA A 345 -5.94 19.10 -11.23
C ALA A 345 -6.81 17.84 -11.37
N THR A 346 -8.13 17.96 -11.21
CA THR A 346 -9.06 16.86 -11.52
C THR A 346 -9.15 16.64 -13.02
N GLU A 347 -9.17 17.71 -13.78
CA GLU A 347 -9.10 17.72 -15.22
C GLU A 347 -7.76 17.18 -15.72
N GLU A 348 -6.63 17.60 -15.16
CA GLU A 348 -5.29 17.09 -15.47
C GLU A 348 -5.16 15.59 -15.15
N ARG A 349 -5.76 15.12 -14.06
CA ARG A 349 -5.84 13.68 -13.76
C ARG A 349 -6.69 12.91 -14.76
N ARG A 350 -7.84 13.46 -15.19
CA ARG A 350 -8.66 12.84 -16.24
C ARG A 350 -7.88 12.79 -17.54
N TRP A 351 -7.22 13.88 -17.93
CA TRP A 351 -6.36 13.96 -19.10
C TRP A 351 -5.21 12.94 -19.08
N ASN A 352 -4.58 12.71 -17.93
CA ASN A 352 -3.49 11.75 -17.79
C ASN A 352 -3.95 10.33 -17.38
N SER A 353 -5.26 10.07 -17.29
CA SER A 353 -5.76 8.80 -16.74
C SER A 353 -5.37 7.58 -17.59
N ILE A 354 -5.36 7.75 -18.92
CA ILE A 354 -5.00 6.71 -19.89
C ILE A 354 -3.49 6.43 -19.84
N SER A 355 -2.65 7.47 -19.94
CA SER A 355 -1.20 7.32 -19.86
C SER A 355 -0.74 6.74 -18.51
N GLN A 356 -1.35 7.13 -17.39
CA GLN A 356 -1.00 6.58 -16.08
C GLN A 356 -1.32 5.08 -15.95
N LYS A 357 -2.45 4.63 -16.51
CA LYS A 357 -2.76 3.19 -16.56
C LYS A 357 -1.77 2.46 -17.46
N MET A 358 -1.50 3.01 -18.64
CA MET A 358 -0.60 2.43 -19.63
C MET A 358 0.83 2.29 -19.09
N GLU A 359 1.34 3.35 -18.47
CA GLU A 359 2.65 3.40 -17.82
C GLU A 359 2.79 2.32 -16.73
N GLY A 360 1.70 2.01 -16.01
CA GLY A 360 1.67 0.93 -15.03
C GLY A 360 1.90 -0.45 -15.67
N PHE A 361 1.17 -0.78 -16.74
CA PHE A 361 1.35 -2.03 -17.48
C PHE A 361 2.75 -2.11 -18.11
N HIS A 362 3.20 -1.02 -18.75
CA HIS A 362 4.47 -0.97 -19.45
C HIS A 362 5.66 -1.13 -18.52
N ASN A 363 5.62 -0.50 -17.34
CA ASN A 363 6.68 -0.66 -16.35
C ASN A 363 6.75 -2.09 -15.81
N TYR A 364 5.62 -2.78 -15.65
CA TYR A 364 5.61 -4.19 -15.30
C TYR A 364 6.31 -5.05 -16.36
N PHE A 365 6.00 -4.85 -17.65
CA PHE A 365 6.65 -5.61 -18.73
C PHE A 365 8.14 -5.33 -18.87
N LYS A 366 8.57 -4.07 -18.71
CA LYS A 366 10.00 -3.69 -18.70
C LYS A 366 10.74 -4.36 -17.55
N GLN A 367 10.12 -4.45 -16.37
CA GLN A 367 10.69 -5.13 -15.21
C GLN A 367 10.81 -6.64 -15.42
N GLU A 368 9.77 -7.30 -15.95
CA GLU A 368 9.81 -8.72 -16.27
C GLU A 368 10.91 -9.03 -17.30
N PHE A 369 11.00 -8.24 -18.37
CA PHE A 369 12.05 -8.37 -19.38
C PHE A 369 13.45 -8.23 -18.76
N ASN A 370 13.70 -7.17 -17.99
CA ASN A 370 15.00 -6.94 -17.37
C ASN A 370 15.35 -8.07 -16.39
N THR A 371 14.37 -8.59 -15.64
CA THR A 371 14.57 -9.72 -14.73
C THR A 371 14.99 -10.98 -15.49
N ILE A 372 14.32 -11.30 -16.60
CA ILE A 372 14.68 -12.44 -17.44
C ILE A 372 16.09 -12.25 -18.03
N TYR A 373 16.39 -11.05 -18.51
CA TYR A 373 17.69 -10.71 -19.11
C TYR A 373 18.85 -10.83 -18.11
N GLU A 374 18.69 -10.27 -16.91
CA GLU A 374 19.67 -10.35 -15.83
C GLU A 374 19.94 -11.80 -15.46
N LEU A 375 18.89 -12.56 -15.21
CA LEU A 375 18.98 -13.94 -14.73
C LEU A 375 19.47 -14.93 -15.80
N ALA A 376 19.43 -14.57 -17.08
CA ALA A 376 19.82 -15.43 -18.19
C ALA A 376 21.27 -15.95 -18.13
N ASP A 377 22.15 -15.38 -17.31
CA ASP A 377 23.51 -15.91 -17.11
C ASP A 377 23.60 -17.12 -16.16
N GLY A 378 22.47 -17.62 -15.65
CA GLY A 378 22.45 -18.72 -14.70
C GLY A 378 22.38 -18.27 -13.24
N SER A 379 22.45 -16.97 -12.96
CA SER A 379 22.30 -16.41 -11.61
C SER A 379 20.92 -16.68 -10.99
N PHE A 380 19.93 -17.14 -11.76
CA PHE A 380 18.66 -17.65 -11.21
C PHE A 380 18.87 -18.76 -10.18
N THR A 381 19.94 -19.55 -10.29
CA THR A 381 20.29 -20.58 -9.29
C THR A 381 20.67 -19.99 -7.93
N GLN A 382 21.31 -18.82 -7.93
CA GLN A 382 21.65 -18.07 -6.72
C GLN A 382 20.39 -17.51 -6.04
N ARG A 383 19.31 -17.34 -6.80
CA ARG A 383 17.97 -16.98 -6.30
C ARG A 383 17.11 -18.21 -5.96
N GLY A 384 17.69 -19.40 -5.88
CA GLY A 384 16.99 -20.64 -5.53
C GLY A 384 16.07 -21.18 -6.64
N LEU A 385 16.14 -20.63 -7.86
CA LEU A 385 15.33 -21.09 -8.97
C LEU A 385 16.03 -22.24 -9.71
N SER A 386 15.24 -23.25 -10.09
CA SER A 386 15.67 -24.22 -11.09
C SER A 386 15.59 -23.62 -12.49
N LEU A 387 16.32 -24.19 -13.44
CA LEU A 387 16.21 -23.81 -14.86
C LEU A 387 14.76 -23.91 -15.35
N SER A 388 14.01 -24.92 -14.91
CA SER A 388 12.58 -25.09 -15.25
C SER A 388 11.73 -23.90 -14.77
N LEU A 389 11.94 -23.46 -13.52
CA LEU A 389 11.21 -22.30 -12.95
C LEU A 389 11.61 -21.00 -13.64
N PHE A 390 12.89 -20.81 -13.94
CA PHE A 390 13.37 -19.66 -14.71
C PHE A 390 12.75 -19.62 -16.12
N LEU A 391 12.74 -20.75 -16.84
CA LEU A 391 12.10 -20.85 -18.15
C LEU A 391 10.58 -20.64 -18.08
N GLN A 392 9.95 -21.00 -16.96
CA GLN A 392 8.54 -20.69 -16.71
C GLN A 392 8.31 -19.18 -16.55
N MET A 393 9.22 -18.45 -15.89
CA MET A 393 9.17 -16.98 -15.82
C MET A 393 9.28 -16.38 -17.22
N ALA A 394 10.26 -16.81 -18.02
CA ALA A 394 10.43 -16.33 -19.41
C ALA A 394 9.19 -16.61 -20.29
N THR A 395 8.45 -17.70 -20.02
CA THR A 395 7.19 -18.01 -20.72
C THR A 395 6.09 -16.98 -20.44
N ARG A 396 6.07 -16.37 -19.24
CA ARG A 396 5.00 -15.44 -18.84
C ARG A 396 5.05 -14.13 -19.62
N LEU A 397 6.23 -13.71 -20.07
CA LEU A 397 6.39 -12.51 -20.90
C LEU A 397 5.71 -12.66 -22.28
N ASN A 398 5.63 -13.89 -22.82
CA ASN A 398 5.19 -14.18 -24.19
C ASN A 398 3.77 -14.78 -24.28
N HIS A 399 3.18 -15.27 -23.19
CA HIS A 399 2.16 -16.33 -23.29
C HIS A 399 0.96 -16.05 -24.23
N ARG A 400 1.02 -16.55 -25.47
CA ARG A 400 -0.18 -16.84 -26.30
C ARG A 400 -1.01 -17.91 -25.60
N LYS A 401 -2.34 -17.74 -25.58
CA LYS A 401 -3.37 -18.76 -25.28
C LYS A 401 -2.81 -20.19 -25.19
N CYS A 402 -2.76 -20.77 -23.98
CA CYS A 402 -2.65 -22.21 -23.80
C CYS A 402 -3.75 -22.92 -24.62
N PRO A 403 -3.43 -23.91 -25.48
CA PRO A 403 -4.41 -24.86 -26.01
C PRO A 403 -4.61 -26.05 -25.07
N ASP A 404 -4.51 -25.85 -23.74
CA ASP A 404 -4.86 -26.86 -22.76
C ASP A 404 -6.13 -26.43 -22.03
N PRO A 405 -7.18 -27.28 -21.98
CA PRO A 405 -8.36 -26.99 -21.18
C PRO A 405 -8.01 -27.13 -19.70
N ILE A 406 -7.71 -26.00 -19.04
CA ILE A 406 -7.55 -25.92 -17.59
C ILE A 406 -8.90 -25.47 -17.00
N PRO A 407 -9.41 -26.13 -15.92
CA PRO A 407 -10.71 -25.82 -15.34
C PRO A 407 -10.87 -24.35 -14.93
N GLU A 408 -12.09 -23.85 -15.12
CA GLU A 408 -12.62 -22.48 -15.02
C GLU A 408 -12.34 -21.71 -13.70
N VAL A 409 -11.63 -22.31 -12.74
CA VAL A 409 -11.41 -21.75 -11.39
C VAL A 409 -10.11 -20.93 -11.27
N THR A 410 -9.24 -20.90 -12.29
CA THR A 410 -7.94 -20.18 -12.23
C THR A 410 -7.83 -18.94 -13.14
N ALA A 411 -8.90 -18.56 -13.84
CA ALA A 411 -8.90 -17.43 -14.77
C ALA A 411 -8.83 -16.04 -14.09
N LEU A 412 -9.09 -15.96 -12.77
CA LEU A 412 -9.14 -14.68 -12.03
C LEU A 412 -7.81 -14.22 -11.43
N THR A 413 -6.72 -14.98 -11.58
CA THR A 413 -5.43 -14.70 -10.89
C THR A 413 -4.23 -14.58 -11.83
N ARG A 414 -4.44 -14.47 -13.15
CA ARG A 414 -3.34 -14.41 -14.11
C ARG A 414 -2.94 -12.95 -14.39
N ALA A 415 -1.69 -12.61 -14.11
CA ALA A 415 -1.11 -11.34 -14.56
C ALA A 415 -1.21 -11.25 -16.10
N PRO A 416 -1.56 -10.09 -16.67
CA PRO A 416 -1.66 -9.94 -18.11
C PRO A 416 -0.30 -10.15 -18.78
N ASP A 417 -0.26 -10.91 -19.87
CA ASP A 417 0.94 -11.05 -20.71
C ASP A 417 0.98 -9.95 -21.79
N LEU A 418 2.18 -9.67 -22.30
CA LEU A 418 2.43 -8.58 -23.24
C LEU A 418 1.71 -8.81 -24.57
N THR A 419 1.52 -10.07 -24.97
CA THR A 419 0.79 -10.41 -26.19
C THR A 419 -0.69 -10.05 -26.07
N MET A 420 -1.32 -10.39 -24.94
CA MET A 420 -2.72 -10.08 -24.68
C MET A 420 -2.95 -8.57 -24.56
N HIS A 421 -2.02 -7.85 -23.93
CA HIS A 421 -2.01 -6.39 -23.83
C HIS A 421 -2.08 -5.74 -25.23
N HIS A 422 -1.11 -6.02 -26.11
CA HIS A 422 -1.10 -5.50 -27.48
C HIS A 422 -2.31 -5.97 -28.31
N THR A 423 -2.78 -7.20 -28.09
CA THR A 423 -3.99 -7.70 -28.78
C THR A 423 -5.22 -6.88 -28.41
N ILE A 424 -5.38 -6.51 -27.14
CA ILE A 424 -6.50 -5.67 -26.67
C ILE A 424 -6.36 -4.27 -27.27
N GLU A 425 -5.15 -3.72 -27.29
CA GLU A 425 -4.87 -2.41 -27.88
C GLU A 425 -5.25 -2.37 -29.36
N GLU A 426 -4.71 -3.27 -30.17
CA GLU A 426 -4.99 -3.34 -31.61
C GLU A 426 -6.47 -3.60 -31.91
N ALA A 427 -7.14 -4.44 -31.12
CA ALA A 427 -8.52 -4.82 -31.38
C ALA A 427 -9.54 -3.77 -30.89
N HIS A 428 -9.23 -3.04 -29.83
CA HIS A 428 -10.23 -2.26 -29.10
C HIS A 428 -9.83 -0.82 -28.81
N ILE A 429 -8.53 -0.51 -28.63
CA ILE A 429 -8.08 0.82 -28.19
C ILE A 429 -7.55 1.65 -29.36
N PHE A 430 -6.62 1.11 -30.13
CA PHE A 430 -6.00 1.78 -31.28
C PHE A 430 -7.00 2.18 -32.34
N PRO A 431 -8.02 1.37 -32.70
CA PRO A 431 -9.03 1.81 -33.66
C PRO A 431 -9.80 3.05 -33.20
N ILE A 432 -10.00 3.23 -31.89
CA ILE A 432 -10.65 4.42 -31.32
C ILE A 432 -9.67 5.60 -31.39
N LEU A 433 -8.43 5.42 -30.93
CA LEU A 433 -7.40 6.46 -30.92
C LEU A 433 -7.08 6.96 -32.35
N ALA A 434 -6.97 6.05 -33.31
CA ALA A 434 -6.67 6.31 -34.72
C ALA A 434 -7.69 7.24 -35.40
N THR A 435 -8.92 7.35 -34.88
CA THR A 435 -9.92 8.30 -35.41
C THR A 435 -9.48 9.75 -35.34
N LYS A 436 -8.60 10.09 -34.37
CA LYS A 436 -8.09 11.46 -34.17
C LYS A 436 -6.58 11.56 -34.06
N MET A 437 -5.87 10.46 -33.83
CA MET A 437 -4.43 10.42 -33.59
C MET A 437 -3.76 9.47 -34.59
N PRO A 438 -3.26 9.99 -35.73
CA PRO A 438 -2.76 9.17 -36.84
C PRO A 438 -1.62 8.20 -36.48
N GLN A 439 -0.85 8.45 -35.42
CA GLN A 439 0.21 7.55 -34.95
C GLN A 439 -0.31 6.20 -34.41
N PHE A 440 -1.60 6.10 -34.10
CA PHE A 440 -2.27 4.84 -33.75
C PHE A 440 -2.96 4.17 -34.95
N SER A 441 -2.91 4.79 -36.14
CA SER A 441 -3.51 4.24 -37.37
C SER A 441 -2.61 3.20 -38.03
N THR A 442 -3.21 2.25 -38.73
CA THR A 442 -2.52 1.26 -39.57
C THR A 442 -1.98 1.83 -40.88
N GLU A 443 -2.31 3.08 -41.21
CA GLU A 443 -1.94 3.74 -42.48
C GLU A 443 -0.71 4.65 -42.37
N THR A 444 -0.21 4.89 -41.15
CA THR A 444 0.95 5.76 -40.90
C THR A 444 2.22 4.91 -40.77
N GLU A 445 3.26 5.25 -41.53
CA GLU A 445 4.59 4.67 -41.40
C GLU A 445 5.19 5.03 -40.02
N HIS A 446 5.68 4.04 -39.26
CA HIS A 446 6.13 4.17 -37.85
C HIS A 446 5.00 4.33 -36.82
N ALA A 447 3.81 3.83 -37.12
CA ALA A 447 2.74 3.74 -36.11
C ALA A 447 3.09 2.73 -35.01
N HIS A 448 2.45 2.84 -33.85
CA HIS A 448 2.62 1.92 -32.72
C HIS A 448 2.46 0.44 -33.14
N ILE A 449 1.60 0.16 -34.12
CA ILE A 449 1.36 -1.19 -34.67
C ILE A 449 2.59 -1.81 -35.36
N ASP A 450 3.47 -1.00 -35.96
CA ASP A 450 4.71 -1.50 -36.57
C ASP A 450 5.65 -2.03 -35.48
N SER A 451 5.66 -1.35 -34.32
CA SER A 451 6.44 -1.79 -33.16
C SER A 451 5.83 -3.04 -32.52
N HIS A 452 4.50 -3.15 -32.43
CA HIS A 452 3.85 -4.38 -31.97
C HIS A 452 4.30 -5.60 -32.76
N LYS A 453 4.38 -5.48 -34.09
CA LYS A 453 4.86 -6.57 -34.95
C LYS A 453 6.28 -7.01 -34.57
N GLY A 454 7.22 -6.06 -34.43
CA GLY A 454 8.60 -6.37 -34.03
C GLY A 454 8.69 -7.00 -32.64
N ILE A 455 7.82 -6.58 -31.71
CA ILE A 455 7.73 -7.17 -30.37
C ILE A 455 7.15 -8.59 -30.45
N HIS A 456 6.08 -8.81 -31.20
CA HIS A 456 5.47 -10.13 -31.36
C HIS A 456 6.40 -11.13 -32.04
N ASP A 457 7.17 -10.71 -33.06
CA ASP A 457 8.20 -11.53 -33.70
C ASP A 457 9.28 -11.95 -32.68
N GLY A 458 9.73 -11.00 -31.84
CA GLY A 458 10.71 -11.26 -30.77
C GLY A 458 10.17 -12.16 -29.66
N LEU A 459 8.92 -11.96 -29.25
CA LEU A 459 8.23 -12.81 -28.26
C LEU A 459 8.04 -14.23 -28.80
N GLU A 460 7.66 -14.39 -30.08
CA GLU A 460 7.54 -15.70 -30.73
C GLU A 460 8.88 -16.44 -30.72
N ALA A 461 9.97 -15.78 -31.13
CA ALA A 461 11.33 -16.33 -31.07
C ALA A 461 11.75 -16.73 -29.63
N LEU A 462 11.43 -15.90 -28.63
CA LEU A 462 11.66 -16.22 -27.22
C LEU A 462 10.86 -17.46 -26.79
N GLY A 463 9.62 -17.59 -27.23
CA GLY A 463 8.77 -18.76 -26.99
C GLY A 463 9.38 -20.04 -27.52
N GLU A 464 9.78 -20.04 -28.79
CA GLU A 464 10.45 -21.19 -29.42
C GLU A 464 11.73 -21.57 -28.69
N LEU A 465 12.54 -20.57 -28.31
CA LEU A 465 13.80 -20.79 -27.60
C LEU A 465 13.58 -21.37 -26.19
N VAL A 466 12.57 -20.88 -25.47
CA VAL A 466 12.17 -21.43 -24.17
C VAL A 466 11.68 -22.87 -24.30
N GLN A 467 10.91 -23.19 -25.35
CA GLN A 467 10.46 -24.58 -25.59
C GLN A 467 11.62 -25.51 -25.92
N LYS A 468 12.59 -25.07 -26.73
CA LYS A 468 13.85 -25.80 -26.98
C LYS A 468 14.55 -26.16 -25.67
N TYR A 469 14.73 -25.20 -24.76
CA TYR A 469 15.41 -25.44 -23.49
C TYR A 469 14.58 -26.26 -22.48
N LYS A 470 13.25 -26.22 -22.56
CA LYS A 470 12.40 -27.11 -21.77
C LYS A 470 12.52 -28.57 -22.26
N ALA A 471 12.58 -28.78 -23.57
CA ALA A 471 12.71 -30.10 -24.18
C ALA A 471 14.11 -30.71 -23.96
N GLU A 472 15.17 -29.90 -24.05
CA GLU A 472 16.55 -30.31 -23.83
C GLU A 472 17.29 -29.36 -22.87
N PRO A 473 17.10 -29.51 -21.54
CA PRO A 473 17.68 -28.59 -20.54
C PRO A 473 19.21 -28.49 -20.58
N SER A 474 19.91 -29.54 -21.02
CA SER A 474 21.36 -29.55 -21.19
C SER A 474 21.86 -28.64 -22.32
N SER A 475 20.97 -28.19 -23.21
CA SER A 475 21.29 -27.28 -24.32
C SER A 475 21.19 -25.79 -23.96
N TYR A 476 20.81 -25.47 -22.72
CA TYR A 476 20.62 -24.09 -22.27
C TYR A 476 21.86 -23.23 -22.50
N SER A 477 21.67 -22.07 -23.15
CA SER A 477 22.75 -21.15 -23.48
C SER A 477 22.38 -19.72 -23.08
N PRO A 478 23.06 -19.16 -22.05
CA PRO A 478 22.90 -17.77 -21.66
C PRO A 478 23.04 -16.75 -22.79
N SER A 479 24.05 -16.96 -23.65
CA SER A 479 24.34 -16.04 -24.75
C SER A 479 23.28 -16.09 -25.84
N GLU A 480 22.71 -17.27 -26.12
CA GLU A 480 21.64 -17.43 -27.10
C GLU A 480 20.33 -16.80 -26.59
N LEU A 481 20.01 -16.99 -25.30
CA LEU A 481 18.84 -16.35 -24.68
C LEU A 481 18.97 -14.83 -24.63
N ARG A 482 20.12 -14.28 -24.23
CA ARG A 482 20.33 -12.83 -24.22
C ARG A 482 20.31 -12.24 -25.63
N ALA A 483 20.93 -12.90 -26.62
CA ALA A 483 20.87 -12.45 -28.00
C ALA A 483 19.43 -12.43 -28.55
N CYS A 484 18.60 -13.41 -28.17
CA CYS A 484 17.17 -13.41 -28.50
C CYS A 484 16.44 -12.20 -27.88
N LEU A 485 16.68 -11.92 -26.60
CA LEU A 485 16.10 -10.76 -25.90
C LEU A 485 16.58 -9.42 -26.49
N ASP A 486 17.88 -9.29 -26.75
CA ASP A 486 18.47 -8.10 -27.37
C ASP A 486 17.84 -7.81 -28.74
N GLY A 487 17.42 -8.84 -29.47
CA GLY A 487 16.81 -8.73 -30.80
C GLY A 487 15.51 -7.91 -30.85
N PHE A 488 14.78 -7.77 -29.73
CA PHE A 488 13.54 -6.98 -29.67
C PHE A 488 13.49 -5.97 -28.52
N ARG A 489 14.55 -5.89 -27.71
CA ARG A 489 14.61 -5.00 -26.53
C ARG A 489 14.33 -3.55 -26.87
N ASP A 490 15.09 -3.00 -27.83
CA ASP A 490 15.01 -1.58 -28.15
C ASP A 490 13.65 -1.23 -28.74
N VAL A 491 13.12 -2.08 -29.63
CA VAL A 491 11.78 -1.93 -30.21
C VAL A 491 10.73 -1.93 -29.10
N MET A 492 10.79 -2.89 -28.17
CA MET A 492 9.86 -2.98 -27.05
C MET A 492 9.95 -1.75 -26.13
N PHE A 493 11.14 -1.41 -25.64
CA PHE A 493 11.28 -0.33 -24.67
C PHE A 493 10.90 1.03 -25.26
N ASN A 494 11.31 1.31 -26.49
CA ASN A 494 10.98 2.57 -27.18
C ASN A 494 9.48 2.67 -27.41
N HIS A 495 8.85 1.64 -27.96
CA HIS A 495 7.42 1.62 -28.19
C HIS A 495 6.61 1.86 -26.91
N LEU A 496 6.95 1.14 -25.84
CA LEU A 496 6.25 1.29 -24.56
C LEU A 496 6.42 2.71 -23.97
N ASP A 497 7.55 3.38 -24.19
CA ASP A 497 7.74 4.78 -23.77
C ASP A 497 7.01 5.78 -24.68
N GLU A 498 7.10 5.58 -26.00
CA GLU A 498 6.45 6.42 -27.01
C GLU A 498 4.94 6.41 -26.85
N GLU A 499 4.34 5.23 -26.66
CA GLU A 499 2.90 5.10 -26.46
C GLU A 499 2.43 5.84 -25.21
N VAL A 500 3.13 5.69 -24.09
CA VAL A 500 2.81 6.44 -22.86
C VAL A 500 2.91 7.93 -23.11
N ASN A 501 3.97 8.38 -23.81
CA ASN A 501 4.18 9.79 -24.14
C ASN A 501 3.08 10.34 -25.05
N ASP A 502 2.63 9.57 -26.05
CA ASP A 502 1.55 9.94 -26.94
C ASP A 502 0.20 10.02 -26.21
N LEU A 503 -0.01 9.17 -25.21
CA LEU A 503 -1.19 9.15 -24.35
C LEU A 503 -1.13 10.14 -23.18
N ARG A 504 -0.06 10.95 -23.05
CA ARG A 504 0.03 11.99 -22.01
C ARG A 504 -1.06 13.03 -22.21
N GLY A 505 -1.56 13.55 -21.10
CA GLY A 505 -2.65 14.52 -21.09
C GLY A 505 -2.40 15.74 -21.98
N ASP A 506 -1.16 16.25 -22.00
CA ASP A 506 -0.81 17.41 -22.84
C ASP A 506 -0.82 17.11 -24.35
N ASN A 507 -0.65 15.86 -24.75
CA ASN A 507 -0.81 15.44 -26.13
C ASN A 507 -2.28 15.12 -26.45
N MET A 508 -2.96 14.39 -25.57
CA MET A 508 -4.37 14.03 -25.71
C MET A 508 -5.30 15.25 -25.85
N LYS A 509 -5.02 16.33 -25.11
CA LYS A 509 -5.73 17.63 -25.18
C LYS A 509 -5.78 18.24 -26.59
N LYS A 510 -4.85 17.88 -27.48
CA LYS A 510 -4.79 18.41 -28.85
C LYS A 510 -5.87 17.81 -29.75
N TYR A 511 -6.37 16.61 -29.41
CA TYR A 511 -7.20 15.79 -30.29
C TYR A 511 -8.58 15.48 -29.68
N TRP A 512 -8.68 15.36 -28.37
CA TRP A 512 -9.86 14.87 -27.66
C TRP A 512 -10.49 15.95 -26.78
N THR A 513 -11.77 15.77 -26.42
CA THR A 513 -12.37 16.41 -25.23
C THR A 513 -12.29 15.46 -24.03
N LEU A 514 -12.43 15.97 -22.80
CA LEU A 514 -12.45 15.12 -21.60
C LEU A 514 -13.60 14.12 -21.62
N GLU A 515 -14.77 14.52 -22.10
CA GLU A 515 -15.95 13.66 -22.18
C GLU A 515 -15.75 12.51 -23.17
N GLU A 516 -15.05 12.76 -24.27
CA GLU A 516 -14.69 11.71 -25.22
C GLU A 516 -13.60 10.79 -24.66
N LEU A 517 -12.62 11.35 -23.95
CA LEU A 517 -11.53 10.59 -23.33
C LEU A 517 -12.05 9.62 -22.25
N ASP A 518 -13.03 10.04 -21.45
CA ASP A 518 -13.67 9.20 -20.43
C ASP A 518 -14.46 8.01 -21.03
N LEU A 519 -14.75 8.02 -22.34
CA LEU A 519 -15.44 6.93 -23.05
C LEU A 519 -14.48 5.92 -23.68
N ILE A 520 -13.17 6.21 -23.69
CA ILE A 520 -12.17 5.27 -24.20
C ILE A 520 -12.01 4.14 -23.16
N PRO A 521 -12.28 2.88 -23.52
CA PRO A 521 -12.11 1.75 -22.60
C PRO A 521 -10.63 1.56 -22.28
N MET A 522 -10.27 1.47 -21.01
CA MET A 522 -8.88 1.26 -20.53
C MET A 522 -8.83 0.45 -19.25
#